data_AF-Q08UF7-F1
#
_entry.id   AF-Q08UF7-F1
#
_cell.length_a   1.000
_cell.length_b   1.000
_cell.length_c   1.000
_cell.angle_alpha   90.00
_cell.angle_beta   90.00
_cell.angle_gamma   90.00
#
_symmetry.space_group_name_H-M   'P 1'
#
loop_
_entity.id
_entity.type
_entity.pdbx_description
1 polymer ?
#
loop_
_entity_poly.entity_id
_entity_poly.type
_entity_poly.pdbx_seq_one_letter_code
_entity_poly.pdbx_strand_id
1 'polypeptide(L)'
;MALQGTLKDFGIADILQLIGQQQKTGQLYLESKEQEVNVFFKDGNIVRVESITRKKKDLIGNMLVRAEIITETQLEDSLETQRRTLKRLGDVLVSSGAITADRFKKMMQLQATETLYRLFSWDAGTYAFKAEPVESDTEAITPLRAESVLMEGFRMVDEWPVIRKKINRLDMTFECLKPLPPPVNSEPDFDAAFDDAFAEKKKDENKGDFKSVGDSERRVYEVIAPDRDVRKLIDVSCLGEFETCKALLNLINLQYVRPFYPEGQAPSAGGAGVLAKVGRSLGRVGASMAALGAILFLAVQIVGFLSPTAKAASSFDDPGAQRFVSRAQLKRIEAAVEVFRLEKGEVPERLDALVEAGLLKPEELHYPWREPYYYRRLASREFVLLPPLQ
;
A
#
# COMPACT_ATOMS: atom_id res chain seq x y z
N MET A 1 5.79 -21.86 -23.59
CA MET A 1 6.87 -20.91 -23.25
C MET A 1 6.77 -20.63 -21.77
N ALA A 2 7.84 -20.84 -21.01
CA ALA A 2 7.87 -20.52 -19.58
C ALA A 2 8.21 -19.02 -19.43
N LEU A 3 7.35 -18.26 -18.77
CA LEU A 3 7.63 -16.86 -18.42
C LEU A 3 8.48 -16.90 -17.15
N GLN A 4 9.74 -16.48 -17.22
CA GLN A 4 10.66 -16.51 -16.07
C GLN A 4 11.51 -15.24 -16.03
N GLY A 5 11.89 -14.79 -14.84
CA GLY A 5 12.68 -13.59 -14.68
C GLY A 5 12.90 -13.21 -13.22
N THR A 6 13.27 -11.95 -13.00
CA THR A 6 13.47 -11.38 -11.66
C THR A 6 12.38 -10.37 -11.33
N LEU A 7 12.03 -10.27 -10.05
CA LEU A 7 11.06 -9.28 -9.54
C LEU A 7 11.56 -7.84 -9.61
N LYS A 8 12.85 -7.64 -9.90
CA LYS A 8 13.42 -6.30 -10.14
C LYS A 8 13.09 -5.78 -11.54
N ASP A 9 13.02 -6.68 -12.52
CA ASP A 9 12.77 -6.32 -13.91
C ASP A 9 11.26 -6.23 -14.19
N PHE A 10 10.49 -7.14 -13.59
CA PHE A 10 9.03 -7.17 -13.68
C PHE A 10 8.46 -7.33 -12.27
N GLY A 11 7.74 -6.32 -11.79
CA GLY A 11 7.14 -6.36 -10.45
C GLY A 11 6.07 -7.44 -10.36
N ILE A 12 5.72 -7.84 -9.14
CA ILE A 12 4.64 -8.83 -8.94
C ILE A 12 3.32 -8.37 -9.58
N ALA A 13 3.05 -7.07 -9.54
CA ALA A 13 1.86 -6.50 -10.14
C ALA A 13 1.79 -6.76 -11.65
N ASP A 14 2.89 -6.53 -12.37
CA ASP A 14 2.98 -6.74 -13.82
C ASP A 14 2.78 -8.22 -14.17
N ILE A 15 3.35 -9.11 -13.37
CA ILE A 15 3.24 -10.56 -13.57
C ILE A 15 1.80 -11.03 -13.38
N LEU A 16 1.15 -10.62 -12.28
CA LEU A 16 -0.25 -10.95 -12.01
C LEU A 16 -1.16 -10.38 -13.09
N GLN A 17 -0.93 -9.14 -13.51
CA GLN A 17 -1.68 -8.46 -14.57
C GLN A 17 -1.54 -9.21 -15.90
N LEU A 18 -0.33 -9.58 -16.29
CA LEU A 18 -0.07 -10.30 -17.54
C LEU A 18 -0.79 -11.65 -17.58
N ILE A 19 -0.72 -12.42 -16.49
CA ILE A 19 -1.36 -13.73 -16.36
C ILE A 19 -2.89 -13.59 -16.39
N GLY A 20 -3.44 -12.60 -15.67
CA GLY A 20 -4.87 -12.30 -15.62
C GLY A 20 -5.43 -11.89 -16.99
N GLN A 21 -4.82 -10.88 -17.62
CA GLN A 21 -5.25 -10.36 -18.92
C GLN A 21 -5.18 -11.38 -20.04
N GLN A 22 -4.15 -12.24 -20.04
CA GLN A 22 -4.01 -13.31 -21.02
C GLN A 22 -4.79 -14.57 -20.66
N GLN A 23 -5.57 -14.55 -19.58
CA GLN A 23 -6.37 -15.66 -19.06
C GLN A 23 -5.58 -16.97 -18.99
N LYS A 24 -4.32 -16.90 -18.54
CA LYS A 24 -3.47 -18.09 -18.50
C LYS A 24 -3.90 -19.03 -17.37
N THR A 25 -3.74 -20.32 -17.63
CA THR A 25 -3.86 -21.40 -16.66
C THR A 25 -2.48 -22.00 -16.42
N GLY A 26 -2.12 -22.20 -15.16
CA GLY A 26 -0.80 -22.69 -14.78
C GLY A 26 -0.38 -22.29 -13.38
N GLN A 27 0.87 -22.55 -13.06
CA GLN A 27 1.45 -22.27 -11.75
C GLN A 27 2.55 -21.21 -11.85
N LEU A 28 2.42 -20.15 -11.06
CA LEU A 28 3.44 -19.14 -10.84
C LEU A 28 4.23 -19.50 -9.57
N TYR A 29 5.51 -19.77 -9.75
CA TYR A 29 6.48 -19.98 -8.69
C TYR A 29 7.19 -18.66 -8.41
N LEU A 30 7.26 -18.27 -7.14
CA LEU A 30 7.91 -17.06 -6.67
C LEU A 30 8.87 -17.42 -5.55
N GLU A 31 10.10 -16.92 -5.64
CA GLU A 31 11.15 -17.19 -4.66
C GLU A 31 11.86 -15.90 -4.28
N SER A 32 12.04 -15.71 -2.97
CA SER A 32 12.91 -14.70 -2.38
C SER A 32 13.74 -15.35 -1.27
N LYS A 33 14.72 -14.61 -0.73
CA LYS A 33 15.78 -15.15 0.15
C LYS A 33 15.32 -16.08 1.29
N GLU A 34 14.13 -15.84 1.84
CA GLU A 34 13.59 -16.61 2.97
C GLU A 34 12.21 -17.23 2.69
N GLN A 35 11.65 -17.02 1.50
CA GLN A 35 10.24 -17.32 1.23
C GLN A 35 10.03 -17.82 -0.19
N GLU A 36 9.28 -18.90 -0.28
CA GLU A 36 8.80 -19.47 -1.54
C GLU A 36 7.27 -19.49 -1.53
N VAL A 37 6.67 -19.07 -2.64
CA VAL A 37 5.22 -18.99 -2.81
C VAL A 37 4.83 -19.51 -4.20
N ASN A 38 3.85 -20.40 -4.22
CA ASN A 38 3.20 -20.89 -5.43
C ASN A 38 1.80 -20.28 -5.53
N VAL A 39 1.50 -19.69 -6.68
CA VAL A 39 0.18 -19.15 -7.00
C VAL A 39 -0.36 -19.92 -8.21
N PHE A 40 -1.52 -20.54 -8.05
CA PHE A 40 -2.14 -21.34 -9.09
C PHE A 40 -3.23 -20.54 -9.77
N PHE A 41 -3.20 -20.52 -11.10
CA PHE A 41 -4.13 -19.80 -11.94
C PHE A 41 -4.96 -20.75 -12.79
N LYS A 42 -6.23 -20.41 -12.95
CA LYS A 42 -7.16 -21.02 -13.88
C LYS A 42 -7.97 -19.94 -14.58
N ASP A 43 -7.85 -19.87 -15.90
CA ASP A 43 -8.54 -18.90 -16.75
C ASP A 43 -8.28 -17.46 -16.29
N GLY A 44 -7.04 -17.15 -15.88
CA GLY A 44 -6.62 -15.85 -15.34
C GLY A 44 -6.99 -15.59 -13.88
N ASN A 45 -7.76 -16.47 -13.23
CA ASN A 45 -8.15 -16.33 -11.84
C ASN A 45 -7.21 -17.12 -10.92
N ILE A 46 -6.89 -16.55 -9.76
CA ILE A 46 -6.13 -17.23 -8.72
C ILE A 46 -7.07 -18.18 -7.98
N VAL A 47 -6.79 -19.48 -8.08
CA VAL A 47 -7.61 -20.54 -7.47
C VAL A 47 -6.97 -21.18 -6.26
N ARG A 48 -5.66 -20.98 -6.05
CA ARG A 48 -4.94 -21.50 -4.88
C ARG A 48 -3.64 -20.74 -4.66
N VAL A 49 -3.27 -20.58 -3.40
CA VAL A 49 -2.02 -19.93 -2.98
C VAL A 49 -1.36 -20.79 -1.91
N GLU A 50 -0.10 -21.15 -2.12
CA GLU A 50 0.66 -22.01 -1.22
C GLU A 50 2.01 -21.36 -0.94
N SER A 51 2.25 -20.95 0.31
CA SER A 51 3.61 -20.67 0.75
C SER A 51 4.30 -22.00 1.07
N ILE A 52 5.48 -22.26 0.51
CA ILE A 52 6.26 -23.47 0.79
C ILE A 52 7.04 -23.26 2.09
N THR A 53 7.71 -22.12 2.21
CA THR A 53 8.49 -21.75 3.40
C THR A 53 7.60 -21.10 4.46
N ARG A 54 6.76 -21.91 5.13
CA ARG A 54 5.84 -21.41 6.18
C ARG A 54 6.53 -21.34 7.53
N LYS A 55 6.49 -20.17 8.19
CA LYS A 55 6.74 -20.12 9.64
C LYS A 55 5.60 -20.87 10.33
N LYS A 56 5.89 -21.56 11.45
CA LYS A 56 4.89 -22.35 12.21
C LYS A 56 3.60 -21.54 12.45
N LYS A 57 3.72 -20.25 12.79
CA LYS A 57 2.59 -19.34 13.04
C LYS A 57 1.65 -19.12 11.83
N ASP A 58 2.14 -19.28 10.60
CA ASP A 58 1.39 -19.01 9.36
C ASP A 58 0.63 -20.24 8.86
N LEU A 59 0.78 -21.40 9.53
CA LEU A 59 0.01 -22.61 9.25
C LEU A 59 -1.46 -22.41 9.60
N ILE A 60 -2.35 -22.94 8.75
CA ILE A 60 -3.80 -22.74 8.89
C ILE A 60 -4.31 -23.20 10.26
N GLY A 61 -3.85 -24.35 10.76
CA GLY A 61 -4.23 -24.86 12.09
C GLY A 61 -3.90 -23.87 13.22
N ASN A 62 -2.68 -23.33 13.23
CA ASN A 62 -2.28 -22.35 14.24
C ASN A 62 -3.02 -21.02 14.09
N MET A 63 -3.36 -20.63 12.86
CA MET A 63 -4.19 -19.46 12.61
C MET A 63 -5.60 -19.66 13.19
N LEU A 64 -6.21 -20.83 13.02
CA LEU A 64 -7.52 -21.17 13.61
C LEU A 64 -7.50 -21.15 15.14
N VAL A 65 -6.43 -21.66 15.76
CA VAL A 65 -6.27 -21.64 17.23
C VAL A 65 -6.14 -20.20 17.73
N ARG A 66 -5.27 -19.38 17.11
CA ARG A 66 -5.07 -17.99 17.53
C ARG A 66 -6.34 -17.14 17.38
N ALA A 67 -7.12 -17.41 16.35
CA ALA A 67 -8.42 -16.82 16.09
C ALA A 67 -9.54 -17.36 17.02
N GLU A 68 -9.22 -18.25 17.97
CA GLU A 68 -10.16 -18.87 18.91
C GLU A 68 -11.30 -19.62 18.21
N ILE A 69 -11.06 -20.11 17.00
CA ILE A 69 -12.04 -20.88 16.22
C ILE A 69 -12.04 -22.34 16.66
N ILE A 70 -10.85 -22.87 16.96
CA ILE A 70 -10.62 -24.21 17.50
C ILE A 70 -9.67 -24.12 18.69
N THR A 71 -9.65 -25.16 19.53
CA THR A 71 -8.68 -25.28 20.63
C THR A 71 -7.39 -25.97 20.17
N GLU A 72 -6.31 -25.81 20.93
CA GLU A 72 -5.04 -26.53 20.69
C GLU A 72 -5.26 -28.05 20.70
N THR A 73 -6.08 -28.55 21.64
CA THR A 73 -6.44 -29.97 21.73
C THR A 73 -7.17 -30.45 20.49
N GLN A 74 -8.16 -29.70 19.99
CA GLN A 74 -8.88 -30.04 18.76
C GLN A 74 -7.95 -30.08 17.54
N LEU A 75 -6.96 -29.17 17.48
CA LEU A 75 -5.95 -29.18 16.44
C LEU A 75 -5.05 -30.42 16.54
N GLU A 76 -4.59 -30.77 17.74
CA GLU A 76 -3.76 -31.95 17.99
C GLU A 76 -4.47 -33.25 17.61
N ASP A 77 -5.71 -33.44 18.07
CA ASP A 77 -6.55 -34.61 17.73
C ASP A 77 -6.78 -34.72 16.21
N SER A 78 -7.00 -33.57 15.56
CA SER A 78 -7.20 -33.51 14.11
C SER A 78 -5.92 -33.84 13.34
N LEU A 79 -4.75 -33.39 13.82
CA LEU A 79 -3.46 -33.74 13.23
C LEU A 79 -3.14 -35.23 13.41
N GLU A 80 -3.49 -35.83 14.55
CA GLU A 80 -3.34 -37.27 14.75
C GLU A 80 -4.25 -38.06 13.79
N THR A 81 -5.51 -37.66 13.67
CA THR A 81 -6.46 -38.26 12.74
C THR A 81 -6.00 -38.09 11.29
N GLN A 82 -5.44 -36.93 10.94
CA GLN A 82 -4.85 -36.67 9.64
C GLN A 82 -3.72 -37.66 9.32
N ARG A 83 -2.81 -37.89 10.28
CA ARG A 83 -1.69 -38.85 10.11
C ARG A 83 -2.18 -40.28 9.91
N ARG A 84 -3.25 -40.69 10.61
CA ARG A 84 -3.81 -42.05 10.52
C ARG A 84 -4.62 -42.28 9.25
N THR A 85 -5.33 -41.26 8.77
CA THR A 85 -6.29 -41.37 7.65
C THR A 85 -5.77 -40.84 6.31
N LEU A 86 -4.66 -40.09 6.33
CA LEU A 86 -4.08 -39.37 5.18
C LEU A 86 -5.04 -38.37 4.50
N LYS A 87 -6.14 -38.00 5.18
CA LYS A 87 -7.05 -36.94 4.71
C LYS A 87 -6.42 -35.56 4.87
N ARG A 88 -7.03 -34.53 4.28
CA ARG A 88 -6.59 -33.14 4.50
C ARG A 88 -7.04 -32.67 5.87
N LEU A 89 -6.24 -31.83 6.51
CA LEU A 89 -6.55 -31.29 7.85
C LEU A 89 -7.89 -30.56 7.88
N GLY A 90 -8.23 -29.81 6.82
CA GLY A 90 -9.52 -29.14 6.68
C GLY A 90 -10.70 -30.11 6.75
N ASP A 91 -10.66 -31.19 5.97
CA ASP A 91 -11.70 -32.22 5.95
C ASP A 91 -11.85 -32.88 7.33
N VAL A 92 -10.73 -33.14 8.01
CA VAL A 92 -10.75 -33.71 9.36
C VAL A 92 -11.43 -32.75 10.34
N LEU A 93 -11.03 -31.47 10.35
CA LEU A 93 -11.60 -30.45 11.23
C LEU A 93 -13.10 -30.21 10.97
N VAL A 94 -13.53 -30.29 9.71
CA VAL A 94 -14.95 -30.17 9.35
C VAL A 94 -15.73 -31.42 9.75
N SER A 95 -15.19 -32.61 9.47
CA SER A 95 -15.85 -33.88 9.79
C SER A 95 -15.96 -34.16 11.29
N SER A 96 -15.02 -33.65 12.10
CA SER A 96 -15.06 -33.74 13.56
C SER A 96 -16.01 -32.72 14.21
N GLY A 97 -16.55 -31.79 13.43
CA GLY A 97 -17.41 -30.70 13.93
C GLY A 97 -16.64 -29.58 14.64
N ALA A 98 -15.31 -29.57 14.59
CA ALA A 98 -14.50 -28.51 15.21
C ALA A 98 -14.70 -27.15 14.51
N ILE A 99 -14.98 -27.15 13.20
CA ILE A 99 -15.26 -25.94 12.41
C ILE A 99 -16.26 -26.25 11.29
N THR A 100 -17.12 -25.29 10.96
CA THR A 100 -18.01 -25.40 9.80
C THR A 100 -17.23 -25.21 8.48
N ALA A 101 -17.68 -25.85 7.39
CA ALA A 101 -17.07 -25.70 6.07
C ALA A 101 -17.00 -24.22 5.59
N ASP A 102 -18.06 -23.43 5.77
CA ASP A 102 -18.08 -22.00 5.41
C ASP A 102 -17.00 -21.19 6.14
N ARG A 103 -16.92 -21.35 7.47
CA ARG A 103 -15.91 -20.68 8.29
C ARG A 103 -14.49 -21.12 7.93
N PHE A 104 -14.27 -22.41 7.65
CA PHE A 104 -12.97 -22.91 7.19
C PHE A 104 -12.58 -22.29 5.84
N LYS A 105 -13.52 -22.25 4.89
CA LYS A 105 -13.31 -21.61 3.58
C LYS A 105 -12.95 -20.13 3.71
N LYS A 106 -13.63 -19.38 4.59
CA LYS A 106 -13.29 -17.97 4.88
C LYS A 106 -11.87 -17.82 5.44
N MET A 107 -11.43 -18.72 6.32
CA MET A 107 -10.07 -18.69 6.88
C MET A 107 -9.00 -19.05 5.85
N MET A 108 -9.29 -20.01 4.95
CA MET A 108 -8.45 -20.32 3.80
C MET A 108 -8.35 -19.13 2.84
N GLN A 109 -9.47 -18.45 2.58
CA GLN A 109 -9.52 -17.23 1.78
C GLN A 109 -8.61 -16.15 2.37
N LEU A 110 -8.73 -15.90 3.68
CA LEU A 110 -7.91 -14.92 4.38
C LEU A 110 -6.42 -15.26 4.33
N GLN A 111 -6.05 -16.52 4.56
CA GLN A 111 -4.65 -16.97 4.45
C GLN A 111 -4.09 -16.76 3.03
N ALA A 112 -4.89 -17.03 2.00
CA ALA A 112 -4.50 -16.85 0.61
C ALA A 112 -4.30 -15.37 0.27
N THR A 113 -5.24 -14.49 0.62
CA THR A 113 -5.13 -13.05 0.37
C THR A 113 -3.98 -12.41 1.13
N GLU A 114 -3.79 -12.74 2.42
CA GLU A 114 -2.63 -12.30 3.21
C GLU A 114 -1.30 -12.74 2.58
N THR A 115 -1.25 -13.95 2.04
CA THR A 115 -0.04 -14.43 1.33
C THR A 115 0.19 -13.67 0.04
N LEU A 116 -0.85 -13.37 -0.74
CA LEU A 116 -0.76 -12.58 -1.96
C LEU A 116 -0.30 -11.15 -1.69
N TYR A 117 -0.90 -10.47 -0.71
CA TYR A 117 -0.57 -9.08 -0.42
C TYR A 117 0.87 -8.90 0.09
N ARG A 118 1.41 -9.89 0.82
CA ARG A 118 2.83 -9.90 1.19
C ARG A 118 3.78 -9.93 -0.01
N LEU A 119 3.36 -10.46 -1.16
CA LEU A 119 4.18 -10.46 -2.37
C LEU A 119 4.40 -9.05 -2.92
N PHE A 120 3.47 -8.11 -2.69
CA PHE A 120 3.60 -6.71 -3.13
C PHE A 120 4.70 -5.95 -2.38
N SER A 121 5.12 -6.44 -1.20
CA SER A 121 6.27 -5.88 -0.48
C SER A 121 7.61 -6.51 -0.86
N TRP A 122 7.67 -7.39 -1.86
CA TRP A 122 8.92 -8.00 -2.30
C TRP A 122 9.65 -7.11 -3.31
N ASP A 123 10.76 -6.50 -2.89
CA ASP A 123 11.61 -5.67 -3.75
C ASP A 123 12.59 -6.48 -4.63
N ALA A 124 12.75 -7.78 -4.33
CA ALA A 124 13.66 -8.67 -5.04
C ALA A 124 13.26 -10.13 -4.88
N GLY A 125 13.50 -10.90 -5.95
CA GLY A 125 13.23 -12.32 -6.02
C GLY A 125 13.25 -12.80 -7.46
N THR A 126 12.97 -14.08 -7.66
CA THR A 126 12.81 -14.71 -8.97
C THR A 126 11.38 -15.20 -9.13
N TYR A 127 10.94 -15.32 -10.37
CA TYR A 127 9.65 -15.88 -10.69
C TYR A 127 9.76 -16.82 -11.90
N ALA A 128 8.88 -17.83 -11.93
CA ALA A 128 8.73 -18.71 -13.08
C ALA A 128 7.26 -19.15 -13.19
N PHE A 129 6.65 -18.95 -14.35
CA PHE A 129 5.32 -19.42 -14.66
C PHE A 129 5.39 -20.64 -15.58
N LYS A 130 4.76 -21.73 -15.15
CA LYS A 130 4.60 -22.95 -15.94
C LYS A 130 3.13 -23.07 -16.34
N ALA A 131 2.87 -23.05 -17.64
CA ALA A 131 1.55 -23.31 -18.18
C ALA A 131 1.27 -24.82 -18.10
N GLU A 132 0.43 -25.22 -17.16
CA GLU A 132 0.06 -26.61 -16.92
C GLU A 132 -1.42 -26.69 -16.49
N PRO A 133 -2.09 -27.84 -16.71
CA PRO A 133 -3.45 -28.03 -16.23
C PRO A 133 -3.51 -27.88 -14.70
N VAL A 134 -4.35 -26.97 -14.23
CA VAL A 134 -4.60 -26.76 -12.80
C VAL A 134 -6.02 -27.23 -12.49
N GLU A 135 -6.13 -28.21 -11.60
CA GLU A 135 -7.42 -28.59 -11.03
C GLU A 135 -7.91 -27.48 -10.10
N SER A 136 -9.15 -27.02 -10.33
CA SER A 136 -9.78 -26.04 -9.46
C SER A 136 -10.29 -26.75 -8.22
N ASP A 137 -9.64 -26.49 -7.10
CA ASP A 137 -10.16 -26.86 -5.78
C ASP A 137 -11.12 -25.77 -5.29
N THR A 138 -12.32 -25.75 -5.87
CA THR A 138 -13.38 -24.77 -5.52
C THR A 138 -13.85 -24.85 -4.07
N GLU A 139 -13.48 -25.93 -3.36
CA GLU A 139 -13.74 -26.11 -1.94
C GLU A 139 -12.74 -25.32 -1.08
N ALA A 140 -11.50 -25.13 -1.56
CA ALA A 140 -10.44 -24.47 -0.80
C ALA A 140 -10.63 -22.94 -0.68
N ILE A 141 -10.78 -22.23 -1.80
CA ILE A 141 -11.01 -20.77 -1.82
C ILE A 141 -11.96 -20.38 -2.95
N THR A 142 -12.61 -19.22 -2.81
CA THR A 142 -13.34 -18.60 -3.92
C THR A 142 -12.31 -18.01 -4.90
N PRO A 143 -12.42 -18.29 -6.22
CA PRO A 143 -11.48 -17.76 -7.21
C PRO A 143 -11.35 -16.24 -7.13
N LEU A 144 -10.11 -15.77 -7.06
CA LEU A 144 -9.78 -14.36 -6.99
C LEU A 144 -9.37 -13.85 -8.37
N ARG A 145 -10.00 -12.78 -8.83
CA ARG A 145 -9.58 -12.09 -10.07
C ARG A 145 -8.24 -11.40 -9.83
N ALA A 146 -7.31 -11.55 -10.76
CA ALA A 146 -6.00 -10.92 -10.66
C ALA A 146 -6.13 -9.39 -10.52
N GLU A 147 -7.05 -8.78 -11.26
CA GLU A 147 -7.31 -7.33 -11.22
C GLU A 147 -7.80 -6.88 -9.84
N SER A 148 -8.68 -7.66 -9.19
CA SER A 148 -9.16 -7.34 -7.85
C SER A 148 -8.04 -7.40 -6.81
N VAL A 149 -7.16 -8.40 -6.91
CA VAL A 149 -5.98 -8.53 -6.04
C VAL A 149 -4.99 -7.39 -6.28
N LEU A 150 -4.81 -6.95 -7.53
CA LEU A 150 -3.95 -5.83 -7.88
C LEU A 150 -4.46 -4.50 -7.30
N MET A 151 -5.75 -4.21 -7.49
CA MET A 151 -6.36 -2.98 -6.98
C MET A 151 -6.25 -2.90 -5.45
N GLU A 152 -6.53 -4.02 -4.77
CA GLU A 152 -6.40 -4.08 -3.31
C GLU A 152 -4.94 -4.02 -2.86
N GLY A 153 -4.02 -4.69 -3.55
CA GLY A 153 -2.59 -4.64 -3.28
C GLY A 153 -2.02 -3.21 -3.38
N PHE A 154 -2.40 -2.45 -4.41
CA PHE A 154 -1.98 -1.05 -4.55
C PHE A 154 -2.58 -0.16 -3.46
N ARG A 155 -3.88 -0.32 -3.16
CA ARG A 155 -4.53 0.39 -2.05
C ARG A 155 -3.76 0.16 -0.75
N MET A 156 -3.37 -1.08 -0.49
CA MET A 156 -2.60 -1.43 0.70
C MET A 156 -1.23 -0.77 0.72
N VAL A 157 -0.47 -0.83 -0.37
CA VAL A 157 0.86 -0.19 -0.46
C VAL A 157 0.78 1.32 -0.17
N ASP A 158 -0.25 1.99 -0.67
CA ASP A 158 -0.43 3.44 -0.50
C ASP A 158 -0.91 3.84 0.90
N GLU A 159 -1.86 3.09 1.48
CA GLU A 159 -2.48 3.40 2.77
C GLU A 159 -1.64 2.93 3.97
N TRP A 160 -0.86 1.85 3.81
CA TRP A 160 -0.12 1.22 4.90
C TRP A 160 0.86 2.16 5.63
N PRO A 161 1.62 3.04 4.94
CA PRO A 161 2.46 4.03 5.60
C PRO A 161 1.69 4.99 6.51
N VAL A 162 0.45 5.34 6.17
CA VAL A 162 -0.40 6.21 6.99
C VAL A 162 -0.88 5.46 8.25
N ILE A 163 -1.30 4.21 8.09
CA ILE A 163 -1.72 3.33 9.18
C ILE A 163 -0.57 3.14 10.19
N ARG A 164 0.64 2.82 9.69
CA ARG A 164 1.81 2.59 10.53
C ARG A 164 2.30 3.82 11.30
N LYS A 165 1.93 5.04 10.91
CA LYS A 165 2.26 6.25 11.70
C LYS A 165 1.53 6.28 13.04
N LYS A 166 0.28 5.78 13.11
CA LYS A 166 -0.51 5.76 14.35
C LYS A 166 -0.50 4.40 15.03
N ILE A 167 -0.64 3.31 14.25
CA ILE A 167 -0.57 1.93 14.74
C ILE A 167 0.81 1.39 14.40
N ASN A 168 1.79 1.82 15.20
CA ASN A 168 3.20 1.54 14.97
C ASN A 168 3.71 0.32 15.74
N ARG A 169 2.91 -0.21 16.68
CA ARG A 169 3.26 -1.37 17.49
C ARG A 169 2.08 -2.32 17.61
N LEU A 170 2.38 -3.61 17.56
CA LEU A 170 1.35 -4.64 17.65
C LEU A 170 0.98 -5.02 19.09
N ASP A 171 1.74 -4.52 20.09
CA ASP A 171 1.45 -4.71 21.51
C ASP A 171 0.57 -3.58 22.11
N MET A 172 0.05 -2.69 21.27
CA MET A 172 -0.90 -1.65 21.69
C MET A 172 -2.23 -2.29 22.10
N THR A 173 -2.87 -1.74 23.13
CA THR A 173 -4.23 -2.10 23.55
C THR A 173 -5.15 -0.90 23.36
N PHE A 174 -6.47 -1.13 23.44
CA PHE A 174 -7.46 -0.09 23.17
C PHE A 174 -8.58 -0.12 24.21
N GLU A 175 -9.12 1.06 24.51
CA GLU A 175 -10.31 1.23 25.35
C GLU A 175 -11.42 1.86 24.52
N CYS A 176 -12.62 1.28 24.61
CA CYS A 176 -13.81 1.81 23.97
C CYS A 176 -14.37 3.00 24.76
N LEU A 177 -14.50 4.15 24.10
CA LEU A 177 -14.92 5.40 24.74
C LEU A 177 -16.44 5.62 24.69
N LYS A 178 -17.09 5.20 23.60
CA LYS A 178 -18.51 5.42 23.35
C LYS A 178 -19.07 4.33 22.43
N PRO A 179 -20.35 3.94 22.57
CA PRO A 179 -20.96 2.91 21.73
C PRO A 179 -21.00 3.33 20.26
N LEU A 180 -20.89 2.34 19.36
CA LEU A 180 -21.05 2.55 17.94
C LEU A 180 -22.52 2.88 17.58
N PRO A 181 -22.76 3.70 16.55
CA PRO A 181 -24.11 3.89 16.02
C PRO A 181 -24.68 2.55 15.50
N PRO A 182 -26.01 2.40 15.42
CA PRO A 182 -26.61 1.22 14.79
C PRO A 182 -26.12 1.06 13.35
N PRO A 183 -26.11 -0.17 12.79
CA PRO A 183 -25.77 -0.38 11.40
C PRO A 183 -26.71 0.44 10.52
N VAL A 184 -26.12 1.32 9.72
CA VAL A 184 -26.87 2.00 8.67
C VAL A 184 -27.02 0.93 7.59
N ASN A 185 -28.22 0.40 7.43
CA ASN A 185 -28.56 -0.36 6.22
C ASN A 185 -28.52 0.66 5.08
N SER A 186 -27.34 0.89 4.52
CA SER A 186 -27.23 1.59 3.25
C SER A 186 -27.76 0.64 2.20
N GLU A 187 -29.08 0.65 1.98
CA GLU A 187 -29.53 0.47 0.60
C GLU A 187 -28.73 1.47 -0.24
N PRO A 188 -28.17 1.07 -1.39
CA PRO A 188 -27.47 1.99 -2.26
C PRO A 188 -28.48 3.02 -2.74
N ASP A 189 -28.56 4.13 -2.02
CA ASP A 189 -29.33 5.30 -2.41
C ASP A 189 -28.55 5.93 -3.57
N PHE A 190 -28.83 5.43 -4.78
CA PHE A 190 -28.18 5.86 -6.02
C PHE A 190 -28.28 7.38 -6.22
N ASP A 191 -29.29 8.02 -5.61
CA ASP A 191 -29.52 9.45 -5.67
C ASP A 191 -28.53 10.24 -4.77
N ALA A 192 -28.14 9.70 -3.61
CA ALA A 192 -27.20 10.35 -2.70
C ALA A 192 -25.76 10.41 -3.27
N ALA A 193 -25.37 9.40 -4.05
CA ALA A 193 -24.07 9.37 -4.73
C ALA A 193 -24.01 10.36 -5.91
N PHE A 194 -25.15 10.69 -6.53
CA PHE A 194 -25.24 11.67 -7.60
C PHE A 194 -25.17 13.11 -7.06
N ASP A 195 -25.76 13.37 -5.88
CA ASP A 195 -25.73 14.67 -5.23
C ASP A 195 -24.34 15.02 -4.64
N ASP A 196 -23.59 14.06 -4.11
CA ASP A 196 -22.24 14.31 -3.54
C ASP A 196 -21.18 14.57 -4.65
N ALA A 197 -21.45 14.17 -5.90
CA ALA A 197 -20.59 14.43 -7.05
C ALA A 197 -20.69 15.87 -7.59
N PHE A 198 -21.80 16.57 -7.33
CA PHE A 198 -22.04 17.94 -7.76
C PHE A 198 -22.05 18.97 -6.61
N ALA A 199 -21.97 18.52 -5.35
CA ALA A 199 -21.82 19.42 -4.23
C ALA A 199 -20.41 20.05 -4.22
N GLU A 200 -20.32 21.32 -4.61
CA GLU A 200 -19.13 22.17 -4.39
C GLU A 200 -18.85 22.31 -2.88
N LYS A 201 -18.17 21.33 -2.29
CA LYS A 201 -17.55 21.46 -0.97
C LYS A 201 -16.03 21.36 -1.12
N LYS A 202 -15.38 22.38 -0.56
CA LYS A 202 -13.92 22.54 -0.44
C LYS A 202 -13.24 21.18 -0.23
N LYS A 203 -12.33 20.83 -1.15
CA LYS A 203 -11.41 19.70 -1.05
C LYS A 203 -10.62 19.78 0.26
N ASP A 204 -11.07 19.04 1.27
CA ASP A 204 -10.17 18.44 2.23
C ASP A 204 -9.57 17.20 1.55
N GLU A 205 -8.36 17.32 1.02
CA GLU A 205 -7.59 16.23 0.43
C GLU A 205 -7.15 15.22 1.51
N ASN A 206 -8.09 14.41 2.02
CA ASN A 206 -7.90 13.07 2.62
C ASN A 206 -9.15 12.45 3.31
N LYS A 207 -10.36 12.98 3.14
CA LYS A 207 -11.55 12.57 3.93
C LYS A 207 -12.64 11.83 3.13
N GLY A 208 -12.25 10.87 2.29
CA GLY A 208 -13.19 9.99 1.58
C GLY A 208 -13.69 8.81 2.44
N ASP A 209 -12.78 8.09 3.08
CA ASP A 209 -13.08 6.80 3.75
C ASP A 209 -13.46 6.89 5.24
N PHE A 210 -13.25 8.03 5.89
CA PHE A 210 -13.40 8.17 7.36
C PHE A 210 -14.76 8.72 7.82
N LYS A 211 -15.81 8.71 6.99
CA LYS A 211 -17.11 9.33 7.35
C LYS A 211 -18.06 8.39 8.12
N SER A 212 -17.93 7.08 7.98
CA SER A 212 -18.85 6.11 8.61
C SER A 212 -18.13 4.90 9.20
N VAL A 213 -18.78 4.31 10.21
CA VAL A 213 -18.34 3.05 10.83
C VAL A 213 -18.88 1.89 9.98
N GLY A 214 -18.01 1.25 9.21
CA GLY A 214 -18.33 0.09 8.38
C GLY A 214 -18.31 -1.23 9.17
N ASP A 215 -18.46 -2.34 8.44
CA ASP A 215 -18.52 -3.68 9.02
C ASP A 215 -17.18 -4.10 9.65
N SER A 216 -16.06 -3.73 9.02
CA SER A 216 -14.71 -3.98 9.55
C SER A 216 -14.50 -3.26 10.89
N GLU A 217 -14.87 -1.98 10.99
CA GLU A 217 -14.77 -1.22 12.24
C GLU A 217 -15.65 -1.81 13.34
N ARG A 218 -16.89 -2.20 13.01
CA ARG A 218 -17.80 -2.86 13.97
C ARG A 218 -17.20 -4.15 14.49
N ARG A 219 -16.74 -5.00 13.58
CA ARG A 219 -16.14 -6.30 13.88
C ARG A 219 -14.93 -6.16 14.80
N VAL A 220 -14.06 -5.19 14.53
CA VAL A 220 -12.90 -4.91 15.39
C VAL A 220 -13.34 -4.35 16.74
N TYR A 221 -14.26 -3.39 16.76
CA TYR A 221 -14.75 -2.78 18.00
C TYR A 221 -15.37 -3.80 18.96
N GLU A 222 -16.13 -4.77 18.44
CA GLU A 222 -16.75 -5.85 19.23
C GLU A 222 -15.74 -6.73 19.97
N VAL A 223 -14.53 -6.90 19.42
CA VAL A 223 -13.52 -7.81 19.97
C VAL A 223 -12.47 -7.10 20.82
N ILE A 224 -12.53 -5.77 20.95
CA ILE A 224 -11.64 -4.97 21.81
C ILE A 224 -11.86 -5.37 23.27
N ALA A 225 -10.76 -5.70 23.95
CA ALA A 225 -10.73 -5.94 25.39
C ALA A 225 -9.39 -5.45 25.97
N PRO A 226 -9.33 -5.11 27.28
CA PRO A 226 -8.13 -4.56 27.91
C PRO A 226 -6.89 -5.46 27.83
N ASP A 227 -7.09 -6.77 27.77
CA ASP A 227 -6.06 -7.82 27.71
C ASP A 227 -5.69 -8.22 26.27
N ARG A 228 -6.30 -7.60 25.25
CA ARG A 228 -6.07 -7.92 23.84
C ARG A 228 -5.24 -6.83 23.16
N ASP A 229 -4.03 -7.20 22.78
CA ASP A 229 -3.18 -6.36 21.93
C ASP A 229 -3.59 -6.41 20.45
N VAL A 230 -3.02 -5.54 19.62
CA VAL A 230 -3.31 -5.52 18.16
C VAL A 230 -3.09 -6.91 17.53
N ARG A 231 -2.05 -7.67 17.94
CA ARG A 231 -1.83 -9.03 17.40
C ARG A 231 -3.05 -9.91 17.64
N LYS A 232 -3.56 -9.90 18.87
CA LYS A 232 -4.75 -10.67 19.24
C LYS A 232 -6.00 -10.18 18.52
N LEU A 233 -6.14 -8.86 18.33
CA LEU A 233 -7.26 -8.28 17.57
C LEU A 233 -7.23 -8.71 16.09
N ILE A 234 -6.06 -8.77 15.46
CA ILE A 234 -5.89 -9.27 14.08
C ILE A 234 -6.38 -10.73 13.99
N ASP A 235 -5.95 -11.56 14.93
CA ASP A 235 -6.28 -12.98 14.93
C ASP A 235 -7.80 -13.20 15.16
N VAL A 236 -8.40 -12.55 16.18
CA VAL A 236 -9.81 -12.79 16.58
C VAL A 236 -10.82 -12.08 15.67
N SER A 237 -10.48 -10.94 15.08
CA SER A 237 -11.36 -10.25 14.13
C SER A 237 -11.53 -11.04 12.83
N CYS A 238 -10.51 -11.83 12.44
CA CYS A 238 -10.44 -12.57 11.18
C CYS A 238 -10.54 -11.66 9.94
N LEU A 239 -10.00 -10.43 10.01
CA LEU A 239 -9.98 -9.49 8.89
C LEU A 239 -8.62 -9.40 8.18
N GLY A 240 -7.55 -9.84 8.85
CA GLY A 240 -6.18 -9.66 8.36
C GLY A 240 -5.47 -8.46 8.99
N GLU A 241 -4.15 -8.39 8.82
CA GLU A 241 -3.32 -7.38 9.50
C GLU A 241 -3.69 -5.97 9.03
N PHE A 242 -3.80 -5.80 7.70
CA PHE A 242 -4.07 -4.52 7.09
C PHE A 242 -5.45 -3.98 7.47
N GLU A 243 -6.50 -4.76 7.21
CA GLU A 243 -7.89 -4.35 7.46
C GLU A 243 -8.16 -4.08 8.94
N THR A 244 -7.61 -4.90 9.84
CA THR A 244 -7.74 -4.68 11.29
C THR A 244 -7.10 -3.35 11.69
N CYS A 245 -5.89 -3.07 11.22
CA CYS A 245 -5.21 -1.83 11.54
C CYS A 245 -5.89 -0.61 10.89
N LYS A 246 -6.41 -0.74 9.66
CA LYS A 246 -7.22 0.32 9.01
C LYS A 246 -8.47 0.62 9.83
N ALA A 247 -9.21 -0.41 10.25
CA ALA A 247 -10.39 -0.28 11.09
C ALA A 247 -10.08 0.37 12.45
N LEU A 248 -9.00 -0.05 13.13
CA LEU A 248 -8.53 0.58 14.36
C LEU A 248 -8.19 2.06 14.14
N LEU A 249 -7.49 2.40 13.05
CA LEU A 249 -7.16 3.77 12.72
C LEU A 249 -8.43 4.63 12.54
N ASN A 250 -9.42 4.09 11.84
CA ASN A 250 -10.70 4.76 11.62
C ASN A 250 -11.45 4.99 12.95
N LEU A 251 -11.55 3.96 13.80
CA LEU A 251 -12.14 4.07 15.14
C LEU A 251 -11.43 5.11 16.03
N ILE A 252 -10.09 5.22 15.94
CA ILE A 252 -9.31 6.25 16.65
C ILE A 252 -9.66 7.64 16.11
N ASN A 253 -9.67 7.81 14.78
CA ASN A 253 -9.97 9.10 14.14
C ASN A 253 -11.38 9.60 14.47
N LEU A 254 -12.35 8.68 14.56
CA LEU A 254 -13.73 8.95 14.94
C LEU A 254 -13.97 9.03 16.46
N GLN A 255 -12.89 8.86 17.26
CA GLN A 255 -12.90 8.93 18.72
C GLN A 255 -13.85 7.90 19.36
N TYR A 256 -13.98 6.72 18.76
CA TYR A 256 -14.68 5.59 19.38
C TYR A 256 -13.75 4.78 20.30
N VAL A 257 -12.46 4.79 20.01
CA VAL A 257 -11.46 4.05 20.78
C VAL A 257 -10.25 4.92 21.09
N ARG A 258 -9.63 4.66 22.24
CA ARG A 258 -8.38 5.29 22.68
C ARG A 258 -7.25 4.26 22.72
N PRO A 259 -6.09 4.52 22.06
CA PRO A 259 -4.95 3.62 22.13
C PRO A 259 -4.17 3.78 23.44
N PHE A 260 -3.66 2.66 23.96
CA PHE A 260 -2.73 2.58 25.06
C PHE A 260 -1.45 1.86 24.64
N TYR A 261 -0.32 2.36 25.15
CA TYR A 261 0.98 1.75 24.97
C TYR A 261 1.39 1.11 26.29
N PRO A 262 1.82 -0.17 26.31
CA PRO A 262 2.30 -0.78 27.53
C PRO A 262 3.47 0.03 28.12
N GLU A 263 3.34 0.43 29.39
CA GLU A 263 4.38 1.17 30.11
C GLU A 263 5.64 0.30 30.25
N GLY A 264 6.82 0.83 29.88
CA GLY A 264 8.10 0.14 30.05
C GLY A 264 8.94 -0.05 28.78
N GLN A 265 8.41 0.27 27.60
CA GLN A 265 9.24 0.48 26.41
C GLN A 265 8.76 1.76 25.73
N ALA A 266 9.45 2.86 26.00
CA ALA A 266 9.36 4.03 25.13
C ALA A 266 9.48 3.56 23.68
N PRO A 267 8.75 4.17 22.73
CA PRO A 267 8.95 3.87 21.32
C PRO A 267 10.45 3.91 21.04
N SER A 268 11.00 2.89 20.37
CA SER A 268 12.12 3.18 19.50
C SER A 268 11.53 4.19 18.51
N ALA A 269 11.75 5.47 18.81
CA ALA A 269 11.63 6.52 17.84
C ALA A 269 12.68 6.18 16.77
N GLY A 270 12.30 5.31 15.84
CA GLY A 270 12.95 5.21 14.54
C GLY A 270 12.83 6.59 13.92
N GLY A 271 13.86 7.41 14.15
CA GLY A 271 13.98 8.76 13.60
C GLY A 271 13.74 9.93 14.56
N ALA A 272 14.09 9.87 15.86
CA ALA A 272 14.19 11.11 16.66
C ALA A 272 15.16 11.05 17.86
N GLY A 273 16.18 10.18 17.82
CA GLY A 273 17.07 9.91 18.96
C GLY A 273 18.55 10.14 18.70
N VAL A 274 18.95 11.27 18.09
CA VAL A 274 20.37 11.70 18.02
C VAL A 274 20.58 13.16 18.47
N LEU A 275 19.54 13.96 18.67
CA LEU A 275 19.70 15.41 18.90
C LEU A 275 19.73 15.89 20.37
N ALA A 276 19.66 15.00 21.36
CA ALA A 276 19.59 15.42 22.77
C ALA A 276 20.90 15.28 23.58
N LYS A 277 22.04 14.93 22.97
CA LYS A 277 23.31 14.74 23.72
C LYS A 277 24.54 15.49 23.21
N VAL A 278 24.37 16.55 22.41
CA VAL A 278 25.48 17.43 21.98
C VAL A 278 25.16 18.90 22.31
N GLY A 279 24.85 19.17 23.57
CA GLY A 279 24.58 20.52 24.09
C GLY A 279 25.80 21.24 24.69
N ARG A 280 27.03 20.73 24.56
CA ARG A 280 28.18 21.31 25.29
C ARG A 280 29.55 21.30 24.62
N SER A 281 29.65 21.22 23.29
CA SER A 281 30.96 21.31 22.59
C SER A 281 30.97 22.07 21.25
N LEU A 282 29.99 22.95 21.00
CA LEU A 282 29.83 23.64 19.70
C LEU A 282 30.68 24.91 19.49
N GLY A 283 31.51 25.33 20.44
CA GLY A 283 32.31 26.56 20.30
C GLY A 283 33.57 26.47 19.42
N ARG A 284 34.02 25.27 19.03
CA ARG A 284 35.33 25.10 18.37
C ARG A 284 35.33 24.38 17.02
N VAL A 285 34.21 23.82 16.56
CA VAL A 285 34.11 23.15 15.25
C VAL A 285 33.60 24.09 14.14
N GLY A 286 32.92 25.19 14.50
CA GLY A 286 32.40 26.17 13.53
C GLY A 286 33.48 26.89 12.72
N ALA A 287 34.69 27.08 13.29
CA ALA A 287 35.79 27.76 12.60
C ALA A 287 36.49 26.87 11.56
N SER A 288 36.53 25.55 11.74
CA SER A 288 37.18 24.63 10.80
C SER A 288 36.29 24.21 9.63
N MET A 289 34.95 24.16 9.81
CA MET A 289 34.02 23.92 8.70
C MET A 289 33.89 25.11 7.74
N ALA A 290 34.02 26.34 8.24
CA ALA A 290 34.02 27.53 7.37
C ALA A 290 35.25 27.57 6.44
N ALA A 291 36.42 27.13 6.93
CA ALA A 291 37.64 27.06 6.11
C ALA A 291 37.57 25.95 5.05
N LEU A 292 37.04 24.77 5.39
CA LEU A 292 36.83 23.68 4.43
C LEU A 292 35.77 24.03 3.37
N GLY A 293 34.71 24.74 3.77
CA GLY A 293 33.69 25.24 2.84
C GLY A 293 34.25 26.28 1.87
N ALA A 294 35.12 27.19 2.33
CA ALA A 294 35.76 28.18 1.47
C ALA A 294 36.74 27.55 0.45
N ILE A 295 37.47 26.52 0.87
CA ILE A 295 38.39 25.76 0.00
C ILE A 295 37.61 24.94 -1.05
N LEU A 296 36.50 24.29 -0.65
CA LEU A 296 35.65 23.54 -1.57
C LEU A 296 34.92 24.46 -2.57
N PHE A 297 34.49 25.64 -2.12
CA PHE A 297 33.88 26.65 -2.98
C PHE A 297 34.88 27.19 -4.02
N LEU A 298 36.14 27.43 -3.62
CA LEU A 298 37.20 27.80 -4.57
C LEU A 298 37.50 26.67 -5.57
N ALA A 299 37.48 25.42 -5.12
CA ALA A 299 37.70 24.27 -6.01
C ALA A 299 36.57 24.09 -7.04
N VAL A 300 35.31 24.34 -6.66
CA VAL A 300 34.15 24.29 -7.58
C VAL A 300 34.21 25.42 -8.61
N GLN A 301 34.68 26.61 -8.23
CA GLN A 301 34.89 27.74 -9.16
C GLN A 301 35.99 27.45 -10.19
N ILE A 302 37.05 26.75 -9.80
CA ILE A 302 38.16 26.37 -10.71
C ILE A 302 37.76 25.21 -11.64
N VAL A 303 37.02 24.21 -11.13
CA VAL A 303 36.53 23.07 -11.93
C VAL A 303 35.45 23.51 -12.93
N GLY A 304 34.66 24.53 -12.60
CA GLY A 304 33.69 25.14 -13.52
C GLY A 304 34.31 25.90 -14.70
N PHE A 305 35.58 26.30 -14.61
CA PHE A 305 36.27 27.06 -15.67
C PHE A 305 37.00 26.16 -16.69
N LEU A 306 37.21 24.86 -16.38
CA LEU A 306 38.10 23.98 -17.15
C LEU A 306 37.39 22.75 -17.77
N SER A 307 36.07 22.70 -17.81
CA SER A 307 35.36 21.60 -18.49
C SER A 307 34.02 22.04 -19.09
N PRO A 308 33.92 22.17 -20.43
CA PRO A 308 32.63 22.23 -21.09
C PRO A 308 32.05 20.82 -21.23
N THR A 309 30.74 20.73 -21.06
CA THR A 309 29.85 19.60 -21.39
C THR A 309 30.00 18.31 -20.58
N ALA A 310 29.08 18.10 -19.64
CA ALA A 310 28.16 16.95 -19.63
C ALA A 310 27.35 16.96 -18.33
N LYS A 311 26.02 16.89 -18.43
CA LYS A 311 25.20 16.12 -17.48
C LYS A 311 23.78 15.89 -18.01
N ALA A 312 23.66 14.70 -18.63
CA ALA A 312 22.58 13.74 -18.51
C ALA A 312 21.17 14.26 -18.20
N ALA A 313 20.36 14.36 -19.26
CA ALA A 313 18.93 14.11 -19.15
C ALA A 313 18.73 12.62 -18.82
N SER A 314 18.12 12.32 -17.67
CA SER A 314 17.60 10.98 -17.40
C SER A 314 16.31 10.79 -18.19
N SER A 315 16.39 10.18 -19.36
CA SER A 315 15.21 9.71 -20.08
C SER A 315 14.65 8.48 -19.36
N PHE A 316 13.47 8.61 -18.76
CA PHE A 316 12.65 7.47 -18.38
C PHE A 316 11.99 6.92 -19.65
N ASP A 317 12.28 5.67 -20.02
CA ASP A 317 11.72 4.98 -21.20
C ASP A 317 10.42 4.18 -20.90
N ASP A 318 9.81 4.38 -19.72
CA ASP A 318 8.54 3.74 -19.36
C ASP A 318 7.32 4.65 -19.70
N PRO A 319 6.44 4.26 -20.64
CA PRO A 319 5.23 5.00 -21.00
C PRO A 319 4.23 5.19 -19.85
N GLY A 320 4.23 4.29 -18.86
CA GLY A 320 3.35 4.35 -17.68
C GLY A 320 3.79 5.42 -16.69
N ALA A 321 5.06 5.38 -16.28
CA ALA A 321 5.67 6.41 -15.44
C ALA A 321 5.61 7.80 -16.10
N GLN A 322 5.82 7.91 -17.42
CA GLN A 322 5.68 9.17 -18.15
C GLN A 322 4.26 9.76 -18.02
N ARG A 323 3.21 8.93 -18.13
CA ARG A 323 1.82 9.39 -17.96
C ARG A 323 1.50 9.83 -16.54
N PHE A 324 2.08 9.22 -15.52
CA PHE A 324 1.84 9.62 -14.13
C PHE A 324 2.58 10.92 -13.78
N VAL A 325 3.85 11.04 -14.17
CA VAL A 325 4.65 12.27 -14.03
C VAL A 325 3.98 13.42 -14.82
N SER A 326 3.38 13.13 -15.98
CA SER A 326 2.62 14.11 -16.78
C SER A 326 1.52 14.81 -15.98
N ARG A 327 0.70 14.04 -15.25
CA ARG A 327 -0.48 14.56 -14.54
C ARG A 327 -0.07 15.41 -13.34
N ALA A 328 0.99 15.01 -12.64
CA ALA A 328 1.51 15.76 -11.51
C ALA A 328 2.16 17.08 -11.95
N GLN A 329 2.94 17.05 -13.04
CA GLN A 329 3.61 18.24 -13.58
C GLN A 329 2.61 19.23 -14.18
N LEU A 330 1.60 18.74 -14.92
CA LEU A 330 0.54 19.60 -15.47
C LEU A 330 -0.23 20.34 -14.38
N LYS A 331 -0.63 19.65 -13.30
CA LYS A 331 -1.26 20.27 -12.13
C LYS A 331 -0.38 21.34 -11.46
N ARG A 332 0.94 21.12 -11.44
CA ARG A 332 1.90 22.07 -10.86
C ARG A 332 2.01 23.34 -11.70
N ILE A 333 2.04 23.21 -13.03
CA ILE A 333 2.02 24.37 -13.93
C ILE A 333 0.69 25.12 -13.82
N GLU A 334 -0.45 24.42 -13.76
CA GLU A 334 -1.77 25.04 -13.52
C GLU A 334 -1.81 25.82 -12.20
N ALA A 335 -1.30 25.24 -11.12
CA ALA A 335 -1.21 25.91 -9.82
C ALA A 335 -0.31 27.16 -9.89
N ALA A 336 0.81 27.10 -10.61
CA ALA A 336 1.69 28.26 -10.81
C ALA A 336 1.00 29.37 -11.62
N VAL A 337 0.22 29.02 -12.66
CA VAL A 337 -0.60 29.99 -13.40
C VAL A 337 -1.63 30.67 -12.50
N GLU A 338 -2.28 29.91 -11.61
CA GLU A 338 -3.24 30.48 -10.64
C GLU A 338 -2.57 31.44 -9.66
N VAL A 339 -1.41 31.06 -9.11
CA VAL A 339 -0.64 31.93 -8.22
C VAL A 339 -0.23 33.22 -8.95
N PHE A 340 0.25 33.11 -10.19
CA PHE A 340 0.60 34.27 -11.00
C PHE A 340 -0.61 35.19 -11.24
N ARG A 341 -1.80 34.61 -11.50
CA ARG A 341 -3.05 35.36 -11.68
C ARG A 341 -3.47 36.09 -10.42
N LEU A 342 -3.35 35.46 -9.25
CA LEU A 342 -3.66 36.09 -7.97
C LEU A 342 -2.70 37.26 -7.66
N GLU A 343 -1.43 37.15 -8.06
CA GLU A 343 -0.44 38.18 -7.80
C GLU A 343 -0.50 39.36 -8.79
N LYS A 344 -0.67 39.08 -10.08
CA LYS A 344 -0.63 40.10 -11.16
C LYS A 344 -2.01 40.51 -11.69
N GLY A 345 -3.07 39.84 -11.26
CA GLY A 345 -4.45 40.09 -11.70
C GLY A 345 -4.81 39.53 -13.08
N GLU A 346 -3.85 38.92 -13.77
CA GLU A 346 -3.97 38.40 -15.14
C GLU A 346 -3.21 37.08 -15.30
N VAL A 347 -3.63 36.23 -16.25
CA VAL A 347 -2.88 35.00 -16.60
C VAL A 347 -1.65 35.33 -17.45
N PRO A 348 -0.53 34.59 -17.29
CA PRO A 348 0.72 34.92 -17.97
C PRO A 348 0.58 34.82 -19.49
N GLU A 349 1.26 35.68 -20.24
CA GLU A 349 1.22 35.61 -21.71
C GLU A 349 1.95 34.38 -22.26
N ARG A 350 2.98 33.92 -21.54
CA ARG A 350 3.80 32.74 -21.84
C ARG A 350 4.17 32.04 -20.54
N LEU A 351 4.34 30.71 -20.59
CA LEU A 351 4.75 29.94 -19.40
C LEU A 351 6.12 30.37 -18.85
N ASP A 352 7.00 30.92 -19.69
CA ASP A 352 8.31 31.45 -19.28
C ASP A 352 8.17 32.54 -18.19
N ALA A 353 7.08 33.30 -18.18
CA ALA A 353 6.81 34.31 -17.17
C ALA A 353 6.65 33.72 -15.76
N LEU A 354 6.28 32.44 -15.64
CA LEU A 354 6.23 31.73 -14.36
C LEU A 354 7.63 31.43 -13.81
N VAL A 355 8.60 31.24 -14.70
CA VAL A 355 10.00 31.03 -14.32
C VAL A 355 10.64 32.36 -13.91
N GLU A 356 10.35 33.42 -14.66
CA GLU A 356 10.79 34.79 -14.32
C GLU A 356 10.22 35.27 -12.98
N ALA A 357 8.97 34.90 -12.67
CA ALA A 357 8.33 35.15 -11.38
C ALA A 357 8.83 34.22 -10.24
N GLY A 358 9.73 33.27 -10.54
CA GLY A 358 10.27 32.32 -9.57
C GLY A 358 9.27 31.26 -9.09
N LEU A 359 8.14 31.10 -9.79
CA LEU A 359 7.08 30.13 -9.46
C LEU A 359 7.41 28.72 -9.97
N LEU A 360 8.22 28.61 -11.02
CA LEU A 360 8.69 27.34 -11.61
C LEU A 360 10.18 27.40 -11.96
N LYS A 361 10.80 26.23 -12.11
CA LYS A 361 12.15 26.10 -12.71
C LYS A 361 12.07 25.92 -14.24
N PRO A 362 13.10 26.32 -15.02
CA PRO A 362 13.10 26.15 -16.48
C PRO A 362 12.86 24.69 -16.95
N GLU A 363 13.38 23.74 -16.18
CA GLU A 363 13.25 22.30 -16.43
C GLU A 363 11.79 21.82 -16.31
N GLU A 364 10.96 22.52 -15.53
CA GLU A 364 9.57 22.13 -15.24
C GLU A 364 8.60 22.54 -16.36
N LEU A 365 9.04 23.34 -17.33
CA LEU A 365 8.23 23.73 -18.50
C LEU A 365 8.26 22.70 -19.65
N HIS A 366 9.03 21.62 -19.50
CA HIS A 366 9.26 20.63 -20.55
C HIS A 366 8.74 19.24 -20.13
N TYR A 367 7.96 18.62 -21.01
CA TYR A 367 7.37 17.29 -20.91
C TYR A 367 8.30 16.20 -21.49
N PRO A 368 8.31 15.02 -20.85
CA PRO A 368 9.20 14.77 -19.73
C PRO A 368 10.64 14.99 -20.22
N TRP A 369 11.08 16.25 -20.16
CA TRP A 369 12.41 16.75 -20.54
C TRP A 369 12.79 16.83 -22.03
N ARG A 370 11.83 16.86 -22.98
CA ARG A 370 12.13 17.11 -24.41
C ARG A 370 11.24 18.14 -25.10
N GLU A 371 9.94 18.16 -24.81
CA GLU A 371 8.98 19.00 -25.54
C GLU A 371 8.23 19.96 -24.61
N PRO A 372 8.06 21.25 -24.98
CA PRO A 372 7.34 22.20 -24.13
C PRO A 372 5.83 21.89 -24.08
N TYR A 373 5.18 22.22 -22.96
CA TYR A 373 3.71 22.16 -22.86
C TYR A 373 3.06 23.18 -23.81
N TYR A 374 1.92 22.80 -24.39
CA TYR A 374 1.11 23.71 -25.20
C TYR A 374 0.28 24.61 -24.31
N TYR A 375 0.60 25.90 -24.31
CA TYR A 375 -0.11 26.91 -23.53
C TYR A 375 -0.73 27.97 -24.44
N ARG A 376 -2.01 28.30 -24.21
CA ARG A 376 -2.70 29.37 -24.91
C ARG A 376 -3.65 30.13 -23.97
N ARG A 377 -3.54 31.46 -23.96
CA ARG A 377 -4.50 32.34 -23.30
C ARG A 377 -5.80 32.42 -24.12
N LEU A 378 -6.95 32.26 -23.47
CA LEU A 378 -8.28 32.48 -24.05
C LEU A 378 -8.77 33.90 -23.71
N ALA A 379 -9.93 34.29 -24.25
CA ALA A 379 -10.63 35.48 -23.77
C ALA A 379 -11.02 35.30 -22.29
N SER A 380 -11.33 36.41 -21.59
CA SER A 380 -11.85 36.38 -20.21
C SER A 380 -10.99 35.64 -19.16
N ARG A 381 -9.66 35.89 -19.14
CA ARG A 381 -8.71 35.38 -18.10
C ARG A 381 -8.59 33.86 -18.00
N GLU A 382 -9.09 33.13 -18.99
CA GLU A 382 -8.97 31.67 -19.08
C GLU A 382 -7.71 31.26 -19.85
N PHE A 383 -7.26 30.02 -19.66
CA PHE A 383 -6.12 29.45 -20.36
C PHE A 383 -6.37 27.98 -20.69
N VAL A 384 -5.70 27.50 -21.75
CA VAL A 384 -5.61 26.09 -22.10
C VAL A 384 -4.17 25.66 -21.93
N LEU A 385 -3.95 24.58 -21.17
CA LEU A 385 -2.67 23.93 -21.01
C LEU A 385 -2.81 22.45 -21.38
N LEU A 386 -2.06 22.00 -22.38
CA LEU A 386 -2.10 20.62 -22.86
C LEU A 386 -0.69 20.03 -22.91
N PRO A 387 -0.53 18.74 -22.56
CA PRO A 387 0.71 18.04 -22.86
C PRO A 387 0.87 17.86 -24.38
N PRO A 388 2.09 17.69 -24.89
CA PRO A 388 2.28 17.35 -26.29
C PRO A 388 1.67 15.98 -26.63
N LEU A 389 1.20 15.85 -27.88
CA LEU A 389 0.63 14.61 -28.39
C LEU A 389 1.77 13.58 -28.58
N GLN A 390 1.65 12.42 -27.94
CA GLN A 390 2.57 11.28 -28.10
C GLN A 390 2.33 10.53 -29.41
#